data_AF-A0A965LU57-F1
#
_entry.id   AF-A0A965LU57-F1
#
_cell.length_a   1.000
_cell.length_b   1.000
_cell.length_c   1.000
_cell.angle_alpha   90.00
_cell.angle_beta   90.00
_cell.angle_gamma   90.00
#
_symmetry.space_group_name_H-M   'P 1'
#
loop_
_entity.id
_entity.type
_entity.pdbx_description
1 polymer ?
#
loop_
_entity_poly.entity_id
_entity_poly.type
_entity_poly.pdbx_seq_one_letter_code
_entity_poly.pdbx_strand_id
1 'polypeptide(L)'
;EIWEGVRDNFTFGFLGAILVVFIATRTDIAVLIGYLTYYSFMGRIVNRPKYVTELGKLIVFPVPAALGAFTGYKLSYFLLQFI
;
A
#
# COMPACT_ATOMS: atom_id res chain seq x y z
N GLU A 1 -1.35 -17.25 7.22
CA GLU A 1 -0.41 -16.13 7.49
C GLU A 1 0.37 -15.66 6.27
N ILE A 2 1.11 -16.55 5.58
CA ILE A 2 2.10 -16.11 4.57
C ILE A 2 1.44 -15.56 3.30
N TRP A 3 0.65 -16.36 2.57
CA TRP A 3 0.13 -15.94 1.26
C TRP A 3 -0.76 -14.69 1.32
N GLU A 4 -1.77 -14.71 2.19
CA GLU A 4 -2.66 -13.57 2.42
C GLU A 4 -1.89 -12.37 2.98
N GLY A 5 -0.95 -12.61 3.90
CA GLY A 5 -0.11 -11.55 4.46
C GLY A 5 0.74 -10.87 3.39
N VAL A 6 1.41 -11.62 2.53
CA VAL A 6 2.24 -11.09 1.44
C VAL A 6 1.40 -10.21 0.52
N ARG A 7 0.27 -10.74 0.01
CA ARG A 7 -0.61 -10.00 -0.90
C ARG A 7 -1.16 -8.73 -0.25
N ASP A 8 -1.68 -8.85 0.97
CA ASP A 8 -2.38 -7.76 1.62
C ASP A 8 -1.39 -6.67 2.06
N ASN A 9 -0.22 -7.04 2.56
CA ASN A 9 0.81 -6.08 2.95
C ASN A 9 1.41 -5.38 1.75
N PHE A 10 1.67 -6.10 0.65
CA PHE A 10 2.09 -5.49 -0.61
C PHE A 10 1.07 -4.47 -1.09
N THR A 11 -0.21 -4.85 -1.15
CA THR A 11 -1.29 -3.97 -1.59
C THR A 11 -1.41 -2.74 -0.68
N PHE A 12 -1.31 -2.93 0.62
CA PHE A 12 -1.35 -1.84 1.60
C PHE A 12 -0.20 -0.83 1.40
N GLY A 13 1.03 -1.33 1.31
CA GLY A 13 2.20 -0.49 1.06
C GLY A 13 2.12 0.23 -0.29
N PHE A 14 1.69 -0.48 -1.33
CA PHE A 14 1.49 0.07 -2.67
C PHE A 14 0.52 1.24 -2.68
N LEU A 15 -0.68 1.06 -2.12
CA LEU A 15 -1.69 2.12 -2.05
C LEU A 15 -1.21 3.32 -1.21
N GLY A 16 -0.51 3.07 -0.10
CA GLY A 16 0.07 4.12 0.72
C GLY A 16 1.07 4.98 -0.04
N ALA A 17 1.99 4.37 -0.78
CA ALA A 17 3.00 5.11 -1.55
C ALA A 17 2.42 5.85 -2.76
N ILE A 18 1.44 5.25 -3.46
CA ILE A 18 0.75 5.91 -4.57
C ILE A 18 0.09 7.22 -4.11
N LEU A 19 -0.60 7.17 -2.97
CA LEU A 19 -1.27 8.32 -2.38
C LEU A 19 -0.28 9.45 -2.06
N VAL A 20 0.90 9.13 -1.51
CA VAL A 20 1.94 10.13 -1.23
C VAL A 20 2.39 10.84 -2.51
N VAL A 21 2.57 10.12 -3.61
CA VAL A 21 2.97 10.74 -4.89
C VAL A 21 1.88 11.67 -5.41
N PHE A 22 0.61 11.24 -5.41
CA PHE A 22 -0.50 12.08 -5.86
C PHE A 22 -0.65 13.36 -5.02
N ILE A 23 -0.40 13.27 -3.70
CA ILE A 23 -0.37 14.44 -2.81
C ILE A 23 0.79 15.36 -3.20
N ALA A 24 1.99 14.82 -3.40
CA ALA A 24 3.18 15.59 -3.75
C ALA A 24 3.04 16.30 -5.11
N THR A 25 2.34 15.68 -6.07
CA THR A 25 2.10 16.25 -7.41
C THR A 25 0.82 17.05 -7.52
N ARG A 26 0.06 17.21 -6.41
CA ARG A 26 -1.19 17.99 -6.35
C ARG A 26 -2.24 17.53 -7.38
N THR A 27 -2.35 16.22 -7.58
CA THR A 27 -3.31 15.61 -8.51
C THR A 27 -4.63 15.33 -7.78
N ASP A 28 -5.41 16.38 -7.51
CA ASP A 28 -6.49 16.38 -6.50
C ASP A 28 -7.53 15.26 -6.65
N ILE A 29 -8.00 14.97 -7.87
CA ILE A 29 -8.96 13.87 -8.11
C ILE A 29 -8.31 12.51 -7.77
N ALA A 30 -7.06 12.31 -8.15
CA ALA A 30 -6.32 11.09 -7.84
C ALA A 30 -6.06 10.96 -6.32
N VAL A 31 -5.85 12.08 -5.62
CA VAL A 31 -5.77 12.10 -4.15
C VAL A 31 -7.08 11.63 -3.52
N LEU A 32 -8.24 12.13 -3.98
CA LEU A 32 -9.54 11.70 -3.46
C LEU A 32 -9.77 10.20 -3.68
N ILE A 33 -9.55 9.71 -4.91
CA ILE A 33 -9.67 8.28 -5.24
C ILE A 33 -8.67 7.45 -4.42
N GLY A 34 -7.45 7.95 -4.26
CA GLY A 34 -6.39 7.35 -3.47
C GLY A 34 -6.80 7.18 -2.01
N TYR A 35 -7.35 8.23 -1.38
CA TYR A 35 -7.83 8.15 0.01
C TYR A 35 -8.98 7.16 0.18
N LEU A 36 -9.97 7.19 -0.72
CA LEU A 36 -11.11 6.26 -0.68
C LEU A 36 -10.64 4.80 -0.78
N THR A 37 -9.71 4.53 -1.70
CA THR A 37 -9.18 3.18 -1.91
C THR A 37 -8.27 2.74 -0.74
N TYR A 38 -7.38 3.62 -0.29
CA TYR A 38 -6.46 3.34 0.81
C TYR A 38 -7.22 3.05 2.11
N TYR A 39 -8.16 3.90 2.50
CA TYR A 39 -8.89 3.70 3.76
C TYR A 39 -9.83 2.50 3.71
N SER A 40 -10.44 2.22 2.55
CA SER A 40 -11.23 0.99 2.34
C SER A 40 -10.39 -0.27 2.57
N PHE A 41 -9.12 -0.27 2.12
CA PHE A 41 -8.20 -1.38 2.33
C PHE A 41 -7.60 -1.41 3.75
N MET A 42 -7.27 -0.25 4.32
CA MET A 42 -6.77 -0.10 5.68
C MET A 42 -7.74 -0.69 6.70
N GLY A 43 -9.05 -0.53 6.49
CA GLY A 43 -10.07 -1.19 7.31
C GLY A 43 -9.89 -2.70 7.41
N ARG A 44 -9.47 -3.38 6.33
CA ARG A 44 -9.16 -4.83 6.36
C ARG A 44 -7.90 -5.13 7.16
N ILE A 45 -6.85 -4.33 6.99
CA ILE A 45 -5.56 -4.50 7.68
C ILE A 45 -5.67 -4.28 9.18
N VAL A 46 -6.47 -3.30 9.62
CA VAL A 46 -6.66 -3.02 11.05
C VAL A 46 -7.46 -4.12 11.73
N ASN A 47 -8.51 -4.63 11.06
CA ASN A 47 -9.46 -5.60 11.61
C ASN A 47 -9.08 -7.08 11.44
N ARG A 48 -8.04 -7.41 10.67
CA ARG A 48 -7.56 -8.81 10.57
C ARG A 48 -6.86 -9.24 11.87
N PRO A 49 -6.80 -10.56 12.15
CA PRO A 49 -5.96 -11.10 13.22
C PRO A 49 -4.49 -10.67 13.09
N LYS A 50 -3.84 -10.36 14.21
CA LYS A 50 -2.43 -9.93 14.21
C LYS A 50 -1.50 -11.11 14.00
N TYR A 51 -0.32 -10.85 13.43
CA TYR A 51 0.72 -11.87 13.26
C TYR A 51 1.20 -12.39 14.61
N VAL A 52 1.16 -13.70 14.78
CA VAL A 52 1.60 -14.35 16.03
C VAL A 52 3.06 -14.76 15.91
N THR A 53 3.46 -15.26 14.74
CA THR A 53 4.80 -15.77 14.46
C THR A 53 5.83 -14.66 14.23
N GLU A 54 7.10 -14.94 14.59
CA GLU A 54 8.22 -14.04 14.29
C GLU A 54 8.41 -13.88 12.77
N LEU A 55 8.19 -14.93 11.99
CA LEU A 55 8.16 -14.87 10.53
C LEU A 55 7.09 -13.85 10.05
N GLY A 56 5.90 -13.90 10.63
CA GLY A 56 4.80 -13.00 10.35
C GLY A 56 5.16 -11.53 10.60
N LYS A 57 5.67 -11.25 11.81
CA LYS A 57 6.00 -9.89 12.27
C LYS A 57 7.21 -9.30 11.56
N LEU A 58 8.27 -10.08 11.36
CA LEU A 58 9.57 -9.58 10.90
C LEU A 58 9.78 -9.68 9.39
N ILE A 59 9.06 -10.58 8.71
CA ILE A 59 9.25 -10.79 7.27
C ILE A 59 7.94 -10.54 6.51
N VAL A 60 6.88 -11.29 6.82
CA VAL A 60 5.62 -11.25 6.04
C VAL A 60 4.97 -9.88 6.10
N PHE A 61 5.14 -9.12 7.18
CA PHE A 61 4.69 -7.75 7.28
C PHE A 61 5.59 -6.75 6.54
N PRO A 62 6.83 -6.48 7.00
CA PRO A 62 7.58 -5.34 6.49
C PRO A 62 8.10 -5.54 5.07
N VAL A 63 8.48 -6.76 4.68
CA VAL A 63 9.12 -6.98 3.36
C VAL A 63 8.13 -6.77 2.22
N PRO A 64 6.96 -7.43 2.18
CA PRO A 64 5.98 -7.20 1.12
C PRO A 64 5.46 -5.76 1.13
N ALA A 65 5.23 -5.17 2.30
CA ALA A 65 4.79 -3.77 2.40
C ALA A 65 5.82 -2.80 1.80
N ALA A 66 7.11 -2.97 2.10
CA ALA A 66 8.16 -2.14 1.53
C ALA A 66 8.27 -2.30 0.01
N LEU A 67 8.18 -3.53 -0.50
CA LEU A 67 8.18 -3.80 -1.95
C LEU A 67 6.96 -3.18 -2.63
N GLY A 68 5.78 -3.30 -2.01
CA GLY A 68 4.56 -2.66 -2.46
C GLY A 68 4.72 -1.15 -2.54
N ALA A 69 5.21 -0.53 -1.45
CA ALA A 69 5.43 0.91 -1.38
C ALA A 69 6.42 1.40 -2.45
N PHE A 70 7.56 0.71 -2.62
CA PHE A 70 8.53 1.06 -3.66
C PHE A 70 7.92 0.95 -5.07
N THR A 71 7.14 -0.10 -5.32
CA THR A 71 6.43 -0.29 -6.59
C THR A 71 5.41 0.82 -6.83
N GLY A 72 4.61 1.17 -5.81
CA GLY A 72 3.62 2.24 -5.89
C GLY A 72 4.26 3.59 -6.18
N TYR A 73 5.34 3.91 -5.47
CA TYR A 73 6.15 5.10 -5.75
C TYR A 73 6.57 5.18 -7.22
N LYS A 74 7.24 4.14 -7.74
CA LYS A 74 7.71 4.13 -9.14
C LYS A 74 6.58 4.19 -10.15
N LEU A 75 5.52 3.41 -9.94
CA LEU A 75 4.41 3.32 -10.87
C LEU A 75 3.61 4.62 -10.92
N SER A 76 3.38 5.29 -9.78
CA SER A 76 2.69 6.58 -9.78
C SER A 76 3.41 7.64 -10.60
N TYR A 77 4.73 7.75 -10.46
CA TYR A 77 5.50 8.69 -11.29
C TYR A 77 5.41 8.36 -12.78
N PHE A 78 5.36 7.08 -13.13
CA PHE A 78 5.14 6.66 -14.51
C PHE A 78 3.74 7.01 -15.01
N LEU A 79 2.68 6.74 -14.23
CA LEU A 79 1.30 7.04 -14.60
C LEU A 79 1.04 8.54 -14.80
N LEU A 80 1.66 9.38 -13.97
CA LEU A 80 1.56 10.84 -14.09
C LEU A 80 2.22 11.40 -15.36
N GLN A 81 3.00 10.62 -16.11
CA GLN A 81 3.49 11.06 -17.43
C GLN A 81 2.36 11.11 -18.48
N PHE A 82 1.21 10.51 -18.19
CA PHE A 82 0.08 10.39 -19.11
C PHE A 82 -1.14 11.25 -18.71
N ILE A 83 -1.02 12.07 -17.66
CA ILE A 83 -2.09 12.94 -17.12
C ILE A 83 -1.52 14.35 -16.99
#